data_AF-A0A2T6ZNC0-F1
#
_entry.id   AF-A0A2T6ZNC0-F1
#
_cell.length_a   1.000
_cell.length_b   1.000
_cell.length_c   1.000
_cell.angle_alpha   90.00
_cell.angle_beta   90.00
_cell.angle_gamma   90.00
#
_symmetry.space_group_name_H-M   'P 1'
#
loop_
_entity.id
_entity.type
_entity.pdbx_description
1 polymer ?
#
loop_
_entity_poly.entity_id
_entity_poly.type
_entity_poly.pdbx_seq_one_letter_code
_entity_poly.pdbx_strand_id
1 'polypeptide(L)'
;MTCQAPLALAQCGSTSIPPKNFFANSKKTNPQTKPTSTPGNMPKEAKKRGRRAEKKRKEEADKGQPKTIPQVLAPPEDPGHFYGGDDSREAGGEEDTQFYGLLNEEELEYFRKADEILELNQFGDKDESVLFIENVWKEANGKELKIANSQGCSRLLEKLILMSSPSQLKSLWQKFTGHFLNLAQHRFASHCCEMLFQRSVWIASKEMEDDYVDDTATDELFASMESLFLHMLNELEPQLKHLCTDRFASHIIRGLLLLLSGQTVSSSDLVQSRKKEKITLPSNVAPGPELTEKILVPQSLHDAAGRILAATTGSMSTEEIRSMAVHQIGSPTLQVLMQLEMGRSSRERKAKAASKEGTLLGKLTGISTEDEKSSESEPSSFFNNLLYDPVGSHLAEKIMVNAPKKEFKKLYKAFFKGRIGSLARNETAGFVVQRILEKLEKHMLEEALGEILPQVKGLIERSQVAVVKTLIDCCAKQGVEASGIAEVC
;
A
#
# COMPACT_ATOMS: atom_id res chain seq x y z
N MET A 1 31.91 5.99 52.93
CA MET A 1 33.07 6.27 53.80
C MET A 1 34.31 6.38 52.91
N THR A 2 35.23 7.27 53.30
CA THR A 2 36.54 7.64 52.70
C THR A 2 36.55 8.51 51.43
N CYS A 3 37.38 9.55 51.52
CA CYS A 3 37.51 10.77 50.71
C CYS A 3 38.62 10.68 49.65
N GLN A 4 38.59 11.60 48.67
CA GLN A 4 39.67 12.48 48.12
C GLN A 4 39.43 12.73 46.61
N ALA A 5 38.97 13.92 46.19
CA ALA A 5 39.71 15.15 45.80
C ALA A 5 40.05 15.19 44.28
N PRO A 6 40.35 16.33 43.61
CA PRO A 6 40.31 17.75 44.02
C PRO A 6 39.62 18.73 43.01
N LEU A 7 39.69 20.02 43.38
CA LEU A 7 39.17 21.24 42.77
C LEU A 7 40.00 21.84 41.60
N ALA A 8 39.28 22.63 40.79
CA ALA A 8 39.56 23.98 40.26
C ALA A 8 40.36 24.22 38.95
N LEU A 9 39.73 25.06 38.11
CA LEU A 9 40.19 26.16 37.24
C LEU A 9 39.56 26.02 35.82
N ALA A 10 39.23 27.03 35.02
CA ALA A 10 38.91 28.45 35.14
C ALA A 10 38.50 28.94 33.73
N GLN A 11 37.77 30.07 33.65
CA GLN A 11 37.62 30.98 32.48
C GLN A 11 36.82 30.42 31.27
N CYS A 12 36.08 31.16 30.45
CA CYS A 12 35.95 32.60 30.18
C CYS A 12 34.61 32.80 29.44
N GLY A 13 33.88 33.89 29.68
CA GLY A 13 33.57 34.82 28.59
C GLY A 13 32.12 35.31 28.60
N SER A 14 31.93 36.52 29.12
CA SER A 14 30.72 37.34 29.05
C SER A 14 30.76 38.31 27.85
N THR A 15 29.66 39.06 27.66
CA THR A 15 29.34 40.13 26.67
C THR A 15 28.49 39.64 25.49
N SER A 16 27.20 39.96 25.29
CA SER A 16 26.37 41.19 25.41
C SER A 16 26.60 42.23 24.32
N ILE A 17 25.49 42.73 23.72
CA ILE A 17 25.23 44.02 23.03
C ILE A 17 24.90 43.93 21.51
N PRO A 18 23.95 44.75 20.99
CA PRO A 18 22.80 44.28 20.21
C PRO A 18 22.63 44.98 18.82
N PRO A 19 21.46 45.55 18.41
CA PRO A 19 20.81 45.27 17.12
C PRO A 19 20.96 46.40 16.08
N LYS A 20 20.56 46.15 14.82
CA LYS A 20 20.25 47.22 13.85
C LYS A 20 18.99 46.94 13.03
N ASN A 21 18.07 47.89 13.14
CA ASN A 21 16.87 48.14 12.33
C ASN A 21 17.19 48.45 10.86
N PHE A 22 16.18 48.29 10.00
CA PHE A 22 15.75 49.11 8.83
C PHE A 22 15.05 48.20 7.82
N PHE A 23 13.90 48.47 7.17
CA PHE A 23 13.10 49.66 6.91
C PHE A 23 11.64 49.22 6.65
N ALA A 24 10.67 50.06 7.00
CA ALA A 24 9.29 50.02 6.51
C ALA A 24 9.08 51.16 5.48
N ASN A 25 8.21 50.98 4.48
CA ASN A 25 7.48 52.11 3.86
C ASN A 25 6.18 51.72 3.09
N SER A 26 5.04 51.89 3.76
CA SER A 26 3.82 52.67 3.43
C SER A 26 3.35 53.03 1.98
N LYS A 27 2.10 52.58 1.68
CA LYS A 27 0.83 53.26 1.21
C LYS A 27 0.74 54.18 -0.03
N LYS A 28 -0.40 54.03 -0.76
CA LYS A 28 -1.41 55.05 -1.27
C LYS A 28 -2.48 54.30 -2.14
N THR A 29 -3.78 54.17 -1.84
CA THR A 29 -5.00 55.06 -1.83
C THR A 29 -5.57 55.56 -3.18
N ASN A 30 -6.88 55.24 -3.37
CA ASN A 30 -7.95 55.43 -4.42
C ASN A 30 -8.20 56.89 -4.95
N PRO A 31 -9.14 57.26 -5.91
CA PRO A 31 -10.59 56.88 -6.00
C PRO A 31 -11.36 56.86 -7.38
N GLN A 32 -12.56 56.24 -7.31
CA GLN A 32 -13.89 56.29 -8.00
C GLN A 32 -14.22 57.14 -9.27
N THR A 33 -15.15 56.61 -10.10
CA THR A 33 -16.44 57.26 -10.55
C THR A 33 -17.46 56.25 -11.20
N LYS A 34 -18.77 56.42 -10.92
CA LYS A 34 -20.03 55.92 -11.58
C LYS A 34 -20.86 57.17 -12.03
N PRO A 35 -22.10 57.16 -12.61
CA PRO A 35 -23.12 56.12 -12.98
C PRO A 35 -23.69 56.28 -14.45
N THR A 36 -24.65 55.50 -15.03
CA THR A 36 -26.14 55.60 -14.92
C THR A 36 -26.96 54.55 -15.76
N SER A 37 -28.07 54.04 -15.16
CA SER A 37 -29.44 53.59 -15.63
C SER A 37 -29.80 52.80 -16.93
N THR A 38 -30.32 51.55 -16.74
CA THR A 38 -31.56 50.82 -17.24
C THR A 38 -32.17 51.00 -18.65
N PRO A 39 -33.12 50.14 -19.13
CA PRO A 39 -33.22 48.65 -19.18
C PRO A 39 -33.75 48.11 -20.56
N GLY A 40 -33.75 46.79 -20.83
CA GLY A 40 -34.69 46.18 -21.80
C GLY A 40 -34.23 45.00 -22.65
N ASN A 41 -35.09 43.97 -22.70
CA ASN A 41 -35.24 42.87 -23.66
C ASN A 41 -34.30 41.64 -23.63
N MET A 42 -34.89 40.49 -23.27
CA MET A 42 -34.48 39.16 -23.77
C MET A 42 -34.65 39.08 -25.30
N PRO A 43 -33.90 38.19 -25.99
CA PRO A 43 -34.55 36.98 -26.50
C PRO A 43 -33.70 35.69 -26.46
N LYS A 44 -34.42 34.58 -26.65
CA LYS A 44 -34.04 33.16 -26.55
C LYS A 44 -33.07 32.65 -27.64
N GLU A 45 -32.36 31.59 -27.25
CA GLU A 45 -31.81 30.43 -27.99
C GLU A 45 -31.30 30.56 -29.44
N ALA A 46 -30.03 30.18 -29.64
CA ALA A 46 -29.52 29.66 -30.91
C ALA A 46 -28.58 28.44 -30.67
N LYS A 47 -29.09 27.25 -30.97
CA LYS A 47 -28.35 25.97 -31.02
C LYS A 47 -27.23 26.03 -32.08
N LYS A 48 -25.97 25.76 -31.70
CA LYS A 48 -24.85 25.59 -32.64
C LYS A 48 -24.50 24.10 -32.85
N ARG A 49 -25.01 23.56 -33.96
CA ARG A 49 -24.46 22.40 -34.69
C ARG A 49 -23.00 22.69 -35.04
N GLY A 50 -22.08 21.75 -34.84
CA GLY A 50 -20.72 21.93 -35.40
C GLY A 50 -19.57 20.98 -35.03
N ARG A 51 -19.70 19.97 -34.15
CA ARG A 51 -18.54 19.11 -33.79
C ARG A 51 -18.08 18.08 -34.83
N ARG A 52 -18.83 17.89 -35.93
CA ARG A 52 -18.53 16.84 -36.92
C ARG A 52 -17.66 17.31 -38.10
N ALA A 53 -17.48 18.61 -38.29
CA ALA A 53 -16.65 19.16 -39.37
C ALA A 53 -15.17 19.33 -38.97
N GLU A 54 -14.89 19.47 -37.67
CA GLU A 54 -13.54 19.68 -37.16
C GLU A 54 -12.73 18.37 -37.08
N LYS A 55 -13.40 17.24 -36.83
CA LYS A 55 -12.77 15.91 -36.84
C LYS A 55 -12.30 15.49 -38.24
N LYS A 56 -13.07 15.84 -39.28
CA LYS A 56 -12.74 15.53 -40.68
C LYS A 56 -11.54 16.32 -41.22
N ARG A 57 -11.31 17.54 -40.69
CA ARG A 57 -10.11 18.34 -41.05
C ARG A 57 -8.83 17.86 -40.37
N LYS A 58 -8.91 17.18 -39.22
CA LYS A 58 -7.74 16.60 -38.56
C LYS A 58 -7.28 15.28 -39.19
N GLU A 59 -8.20 14.49 -39.75
CA GLU A 59 -7.88 13.20 -40.38
C GLU A 59 -7.23 13.33 -41.76
N GLU A 60 -7.37 14.47 -42.45
CA GLU A 60 -6.78 14.71 -43.78
C GLU A 60 -5.37 15.33 -43.73
N ALA A 61 -4.92 15.83 -42.57
CA ALA A 61 -3.60 16.46 -42.43
C ALA A 61 -2.45 15.47 -42.18
N ASP A 62 -2.74 14.19 -41.94
CA ASP A 62 -1.75 13.20 -41.47
C ASP A 62 -1.27 12.23 -42.57
N LYS A 63 -1.44 12.60 -43.85
CA LYS A 63 -0.94 11.82 -44.99
C LYS A 63 -0.02 12.64 -45.88
N GLY A 64 1.23 12.85 -45.47
CA GLY A 64 2.25 13.42 -46.36
C GLY A 64 3.61 13.74 -45.75
N GLN A 65 4.57 12.81 -45.96
CA GLN A 65 6.04 12.95 -46.00
C GLN A 65 6.91 12.84 -44.72
N PRO A 66 8.12 12.24 -44.83
CA PRO A 66 8.97 11.85 -43.69
C PRO A 66 10.13 12.83 -43.43
N LYS A 67 10.48 13.06 -42.15
CA LYS A 67 11.76 13.68 -41.74
C LYS A 67 12.28 13.13 -40.40
N THR A 68 13.60 12.97 -40.36
CA THR A 68 14.47 12.40 -39.32
C THR A 68 14.95 13.43 -38.28
N ILE A 69 15.47 12.93 -37.14
CA ILE A 69 16.24 13.58 -36.02
C ILE A 69 15.36 14.14 -34.85
N PRO A 70 15.80 14.09 -33.56
CA PRO A 70 16.26 12.98 -32.71
C PRO A 70 15.32 12.77 -31.48
N GLN A 71 15.17 11.53 -30.99
CA GLN A 71 14.37 11.25 -29.79
C GLN A 71 15.12 11.65 -28.52
N VAL A 72 14.66 12.72 -27.85
CA VAL A 72 14.80 12.84 -26.39
C VAL A 72 13.74 11.91 -25.82
N LEU A 73 14.17 10.81 -25.18
CA LEU A 73 13.25 9.88 -24.53
C LEU A 73 12.50 10.61 -23.41
N ALA A 74 11.19 10.74 -23.59
CA ALA A 74 10.26 10.91 -22.49
C ALA A 74 10.37 9.67 -21.57
N PRO A 75 10.08 9.81 -20.25
CA PRO A 75 10.00 8.66 -19.36
C PRO A 75 9.02 7.62 -19.93
N PRO A 76 9.25 6.32 -19.74
CA PRO A 76 8.36 5.29 -20.27
C PRO A 76 6.94 5.56 -19.78
N GLU A 77 6.02 5.71 -20.73
CA GLU A 77 4.59 5.67 -20.43
C GLU A 77 4.30 4.30 -19.81
N ASP A 78 3.99 4.33 -18.52
CA ASP A 78 3.33 3.26 -17.78
C ASP A 78 2.17 2.72 -18.64
N PRO A 79 1.98 1.40 -18.82
CA PRO A 79 0.76 0.84 -19.42
C PRO A 79 -0.44 1.04 -18.47
N GLY A 80 -0.71 2.29 -18.13
CA GLY A 80 -1.75 2.74 -17.24
C GLY A 80 -3.04 2.99 -18.01
N HIS A 81 -3.94 2.02 -17.93
CA HIS A 81 -5.36 2.24 -17.68
C HIS A 81 -6.13 3.17 -18.64
N PHE A 82 -6.75 2.55 -19.65
CA PHE A 82 -8.01 3.05 -20.22
C PHE A 82 -9.17 2.68 -19.28
N TYR A 83 -9.43 3.48 -18.25
CA TYR A 83 -10.76 3.56 -17.62
C TYR A 83 -10.99 5.00 -17.21
N GLY A 84 -11.41 5.76 -18.21
CA GLY A 84 -11.78 7.17 -18.12
C GLY A 84 -12.74 7.46 -19.26
N GLY A 85 -13.94 6.89 -19.19
CA GLY A 85 -14.98 7.13 -20.19
C GLY A 85 -16.18 6.21 -20.01
N ASP A 86 -17.23 6.77 -19.41
CA ASP A 86 -18.63 6.40 -19.67
C ASP A 86 -18.97 4.89 -19.62
N ASP A 87 -18.87 4.29 -18.44
CA ASP A 87 -19.15 2.87 -18.24
C ASP A 87 -20.62 2.62 -17.84
N SER A 88 -21.54 3.08 -18.70
CA SER A 88 -22.96 2.70 -18.57
C SER A 88 -23.29 1.37 -19.26
N ARG A 89 -22.38 0.77 -20.05
CA ARG A 89 -22.63 -0.49 -20.77
C ARG A 89 -21.35 -1.21 -21.20
N GLU A 90 -20.78 -2.07 -20.35
CA GLU A 90 -20.03 -3.23 -20.83
C GLU A 90 -20.41 -4.50 -20.07
N ALA A 91 -20.86 -5.48 -20.85
CA ALA A 91 -21.27 -6.80 -20.42
C ALA A 91 -20.04 -7.65 -20.11
N GLY A 92 -19.94 -8.13 -18.87
CA GLY A 92 -18.89 -9.04 -18.42
C GLY A 92 -19.18 -9.56 -17.02
N GLY A 93 -20.08 -10.53 -16.93
CA GLY A 93 -20.39 -11.30 -15.72
C GLY A 93 -21.05 -10.49 -14.60
N GLU A 94 -22.36 -10.63 -14.46
CA GLU A 94 -22.96 -10.60 -13.11
C GLU A 94 -22.36 -11.80 -12.36
N GLU A 95 -21.16 -11.64 -11.81
CA GLU A 95 -20.66 -12.53 -10.76
C GLU A 95 -21.67 -12.49 -9.63
N ASP A 96 -21.92 -13.64 -9.02
CA ASP A 96 -22.94 -13.99 -8.02
C ASP A 96 -22.80 -13.18 -6.71
N THR A 97 -22.75 -11.85 -6.80
CA THR A 97 -22.54 -10.94 -5.69
C THR A 97 -23.81 -10.92 -4.86
N GLN A 98 -23.69 -11.36 -3.61
CA GLN A 98 -24.81 -11.40 -2.67
C GLN A 98 -25.51 -10.02 -2.60
N PHE A 99 -26.80 -10.00 -2.88
CA PHE A 99 -27.61 -8.79 -2.86
C PHE A 99 -28.24 -8.57 -1.48
N TYR A 100 -27.95 -7.43 -0.86
CA TYR A 100 -28.44 -7.07 0.48
C TYR A 100 -29.66 -6.15 0.47
N GLY A 101 -30.22 -5.86 -0.71
CA GLY A 101 -31.27 -4.86 -0.89
C GLY A 101 -30.72 -3.48 -1.22
N LEU A 102 -31.63 -2.61 -1.68
CA LEU A 102 -31.34 -1.20 -1.92
C LEU A 102 -31.89 -0.33 -0.79
N LEU A 103 -31.25 0.83 -0.63
CA LEU A 103 -31.80 1.94 0.14
C LEU A 103 -32.90 2.62 -0.69
N ASN A 104 -33.98 3.02 -0.05
CA ASN A 104 -35.01 3.82 -0.71
C ASN A 104 -34.53 5.28 -0.92
N GLU A 105 -35.30 6.08 -1.65
CA GLU A 105 -34.91 7.46 -1.98
C GLU A 105 -34.70 8.35 -0.74
N GLU A 106 -35.56 8.20 0.27
CA GLU A 106 -35.48 8.96 1.52
C GLU A 106 -34.22 8.58 2.32
N GLU A 107 -33.91 7.29 2.40
CA GLU A 107 -32.71 6.75 3.05
C GLU A 107 -31.44 7.23 2.33
N LEU A 108 -31.42 7.18 0.99
CA LEU A 108 -30.29 7.66 0.19
C LEU A 108 -30.06 9.16 0.41
N GLU A 109 -31.12 9.96 0.42
CA GLU A 109 -31.01 11.40 0.66
C GLU A 109 -30.54 11.71 2.08
N TYR A 110 -31.03 10.98 3.09
CA TYR A 110 -30.57 11.11 4.47
C TYR A 110 -29.08 10.83 4.59
N PHE A 111 -28.61 9.68 4.10
CA PHE A 111 -27.20 9.31 4.23
C PHE A 111 -26.28 10.20 3.39
N ARG A 112 -26.73 10.68 2.23
CA ARG A 112 -25.95 11.68 1.47
C ARG A 112 -25.79 12.98 2.25
N LYS A 113 -26.87 13.50 2.84
CA LYS A 113 -26.81 14.72 3.67
C LYS A 113 -25.91 14.51 4.89
N ALA A 114 -25.98 13.34 5.52
CA ALA A 114 -25.10 13.00 6.64
C ALA A 114 -23.61 13.00 6.22
N ASP A 115 -23.30 12.46 5.04
CA ASP A 115 -21.94 12.45 4.49
C ASP A 115 -21.42 13.88 4.22
N GLU A 116 -22.26 14.75 3.65
CA GLU A 116 -21.95 16.16 3.42
C GLU A 116 -21.67 16.92 4.73
N ILE A 117 -22.47 16.68 5.77
CA ILE A 117 -22.26 17.29 7.10
C ILE A 117 -20.92 16.85 7.69
N LEU A 118 -20.57 15.57 7.56
CA LEU A 118 -19.28 15.05 8.04
C LEU A 118 -18.09 15.62 7.27
N GLU A 119 -18.21 15.82 5.95
CA GLU A 119 -17.18 16.47 5.12
C GLU A 119 -16.98 17.94 5.48
N LEU A 120 -18.07 18.66 5.75
CA LEU A 120 -18.00 20.06 6.15
C LEU A 120 -17.27 20.21 7.49
N ASN A 121 -17.39 19.22 8.38
CA ASN A 121 -16.74 19.18 9.68
C ASN A 121 -16.92 20.49 10.48
N GLN A 122 -18.15 21.00 10.53
CA GLN A 122 -18.49 22.23 11.25
C GLN A 122 -19.20 21.93 12.57
N PHE A 123 -18.79 20.86 13.26
CA PHE A 123 -19.29 20.57 14.60
C PHE A 123 -18.74 21.62 15.57
N GLY A 124 -19.61 22.16 16.43
CA GLY A 124 -19.24 23.15 17.43
C GLY A 124 -18.26 22.58 18.45
N ASP A 125 -18.55 21.37 18.95
CA ASP A 125 -17.67 20.63 19.85
C ASP A 125 -17.66 19.11 19.58
N LYS A 126 -16.87 18.38 20.38
CA LYS A 126 -16.71 16.93 20.24
C LYS A 126 -17.99 16.18 20.61
N ASP A 127 -18.74 16.66 21.60
CA ASP A 127 -19.94 15.99 22.09
C ASP A 127 -21.08 16.07 21.06
N GLU A 128 -21.21 17.20 20.36
CA GLU A 128 -22.11 17.36 19.22
C GLU A 128 -21.78 16.37 18.11
N SER A 129 -20.49 16.18 17.79
CA SER A 129 -20.07 15.22 16.78
C SER A 129 -20.39 13.77 17.19
N VAL A 130 -20.22 13.41 18.47
CA VAL A 130 -20.56 12.07 18.99
C VAL A 130 -22.07 11.84 18.90
N LEU A 131 -22.87 12.80 19.34
CA LEU A 131 -24.33 12.71 19.28
C LEU A 131 -24.84 12.60 17.84
N PHE A 132 -24.23 13.34 16.90
CA PHE A 132 -24.55 13.24 15.48
C PHE A 132 -24.27 11.82 14.96
N ILE A 133 -23.08 11.28 15.25
CA ILE A 133 -22.68 9.92 14.83
C ILE A 133 -23.62 8.86 15.42
N GLU A 134 -24.01 8.98 16.69
CA GLU A 134 -25.00 8.09 17.31
C GLU A 134 -26.36 8.11 16.59
N ASN A 135 -26.84 9.28 16.18
CA ASN A 135 -28.10 9.40 15.46
C ASN A 135 -28.02 8.81 14.05
N VAL A 136 -26.89 8.98 13.36
CA VAL A 136 -26.66 8.32 12.06
C VAL A 136 -26.62 6.80 12.23
N TRP A 137 -25.99 6.28 13.29
CA TRP A 137 -25.98 4.84 13.58
C TRP A 137 -27.38 4.28 13.91
N LYS A 138 -28.22 5.04 14.62
CA LYS A 138 -29.62 4.64 14.85
C LYS A 138 -30.38 4.48 13.54
N GLU A 139 -30.21 5.40 12.59
CA GLU A 139 -30.85 5.31 11.28
C GLU A 139 -30.24 4.20 10.40
N ALA A 140 -28.95 3.92 10.56
CA ALA A 140 -28.25 2.85 9.85
C ALA A 140 -28.57 1.44 10.36
N ASN A 141 -29.18 1.29 11.54
CA ASN A 141 -29.45 0.00 12.15
C ASN A 141 -30.34 -0.89 11.24
N GLY A 142 -29.82 -2.06 10.87
CA GLY A 142 -30.48 -2.99 9.95
C GLY A 142 -30.32 -2.63 8.46
N LYS A 143 -29.56 -1.57 8.15
CA LYS A 143 -29.27 -1.09 6.79
C LYS A 143 -27.78 -1.13 6.47
N GLU A 144 -26.94 -1.61 7.39
CA GLU A 144 -25.48 -1.53 7.33
C GLU A 144 -24.93 -2.20 6.06
N LEU A 145 -25.42 -3.40 5.74
CA LEU A 145 -25.01 -4.13 4.53
C LEU A 145 -25.44 -3.40 3.25
N LYS A 146 -26.61 -2.75 3.24
CA LYS A 146 -27.08 -1.93 2.10
C LYS A 146 -26.19 -0.71 1.91
N ILE A 147 -25.84 -0.03 3.00
CA ILE A 147 -24.97 1.15 3.00
C ILE A 147 -23.57 0.76 2.50
N ALA A 148 -22.99 -0.32 3.02
CA ALA A 148 -21.68 -0.81 2.60
C ALA A 148 -21.59 -1.16 1.10
N ASN A 149 -22.69 -1.67 0.54
CA ASN A 149 -22.77 -2.04 -0.87
C ASN A 149 -23.30 -0.91 -1.78
N SER A 150 -23.60 0.27 -1.24
CA SER A 150 -24.10 1.42 -2.00
C SER A 150 -22.95 2.30 -2.49
N GLN A 151 -22.91 2.57 -3.80
CA GLN A 151 -21.94 3.51 -4.40
C GLN A 151 -21.97 4.90 -3.74
N GLY A 152 -23.16 5.38 -3.36
CA GLY A 152 -23.35 6.71 -2.81
C GLY A 152 -23.17 6.80 -1.29
N CYS A 153 -23.14 5.67 -0.58
CA CYS A 153 -23.16 5.66 0.88
C CYS A 153 -22.02 4.85 1.51
N SER A 154 -21.27 4.05 0.75
CA SER A 154 -20.13 3.29 1.32
C SER A 154 -19.06 4.20 1.91
N ARG A 155 -18.84 5.37 1.31
CA ARG A 155 -17.90 6.39 1.81
C ARG A 155 -18.32 6.97 3.16
N LEU A 156 -19.62 7.20 3.35
CA LEU A 156 -20.17 7.55 4.65
C LEU A 156 -19.82 6.47 5.68
N LEU A 157 -20.04 5.20 5.35
CA LEU A 157 -19.76 4.11 6.29
C LEU A 157 -18.27 4.03 6.65
N GLU A 158 -17.35 4.25 5.71
CA GLU A 158 -15.92 4.33 6.00
C GLU A 158 -15.61 5.45 7.03
N LYS A 159 -16.24 6.62 6.91
CA LYS A 159 -16.09 7.73 7.89
C LYS A 159 -16.71 7.39 9.23
N LEU A 160 -17.91 6.81 9.24
CA LEU A 160 -18.57 6.36 10.45
C LEU A 160 -17.68 5.38 11.21
N ILE A 161 -17.11 4.39 10.53
CA ILE A 161 -16.16 3.43 11.12
C ILE A 161 -14.99 4.14 11.83
N LEU A 162 -14.40 5.15 11.19
CA LEU A 162 -13.27 5.89 11.77
C LEU A 162 -13.65 6.70 13.00
N MET A 163 -14.89 7.20 13.05
CA MET A 163 -15.42 8.03 14.13
C MET A 163 -16.15 7.24 15.22
N SER A 164 -16.42 5.95 14.99
CA SER A 164 -17.18 5.11 15.91
C SER A 164 -16.43 4.81 17.22
N SER A 165 -17.23 4.70 18.28
CA SER A 165 -16.85 4.09 19.55
C SER A 165 -16.58 2.58 19.43
N PRO A 166 -15.87 1.97 20.39
CA PRO A 166 -15.69 0.51 20.42
C PRO A 166 -17.00 -0.28 20.34
N SER A 167 -18.02 0.10 21.10
CA SER A 167 -19.32 -0.58 21.09
C SER A 167 -20.04 -0.49 19.73
N GLN A 168 -20.02 0.68 19.08
CA GLN A 168 -20.57 0.84 17.73
C GLN A 168 -19.84 -0.03 16.70
N LEU A 169 -18.51 -0.12 16.79
CA LEU A 169 -17.73 -0.99 15.89
C LEU A 169 -18.04 -2.46 16.11
N LYS A 170 -18.12 -2.92 17.37
CA LYS A 170 -18.48 -4.31 17.69
C LYS A 170 -19.89 -4.66 17.18
N SER A 171 -20.83 -3.72 17.27
CA SER A 171 -22.16 -3.88 16.66
C SER A 171 -22.08 -4.05 15.14
N LEU A 172 -21.30 -3.21 14.44
CA LEU A 172 -21.09 -3.35 13.00
C LEU A 172 -20.43 -4.70 12.62
N TRP A 173 -19.44 -5.17 13.41
CA TRP A 173 -18.83 -6.49 13.22
C TRP A 173 -19.87 -7.62 13.28
N GLN A 174 -20.80 -7.56 14.22
CA GLN A 174 -21.88 -8.56 14.31
C GLN A 174 -22.76 -8.55 13.05
N LYS A 175 -23.06 -7.36 12.49
CA LYS A 175 -23.84 -7.23 11.24
C LYS A 175 -23.09 -7.77 10.02
N PHE A 176 -21.76 -7.66 10.00
CA PHE A 176 -20.92 -8.12 8.89
C PHE A 176 -20.55 -9.60 9.00
N THR A 177 -20.66 -10.19 10.19
CA THR A 177 -20.35 -11.61 10.42
C THR A 177 -21.25 -12.50 9.55
N GLY A 178 -20.65 -13.45 8.83
CA GLY A 178 -21.32 -14.29 7.84
C GLY A 178 -21.43 -13.66 6.44
N HIS A 179 -20.93 -12.44 6.26
CA HIS A 179 -20.95 -11.70 5.00
C HIS A 179 -19.57 -11.20 4.56
N PHE A 180 -18.53 -11.39 5.36
CA PHE A 180 -17.18 -10.89 5.06
C PHE A 180 -16.63 -11.42 3.74
N LEU A 181 -16.95 -12.66 3.37
CA LEU A 181 -16.55 -13.21 2.08
C LEU A 181 -17.05 -12.33 0.92
N ASN A 182 -18.34 -12.00 0.92
CA ASN A 182 -18.99 -11.21 -0.13
C ASN A 182 -18.60 -9.74 -0.05
N LEU A 183 -18.50 -9.18 1.16
CA LEU A 183 -18.11 -7.80 1.36
C LEU A 183 -16.66 -7.54 0.91
N ALA A 184 -15.73 -8.48 1.18
CA ALA A 184 -14.34 -8.37 0.76
C ALA A 184 -14.17 -8.39 -0.77
N GLN A 185 -15.06 -9.07 -1.49
CA GLN A 185 -15.09 -9.13 -2.95
C GLN A 185 -15.90 -8.00 -3.59
N HIS A 186 -16.54 -7.14 -2.80
CA HIS A 186 -17.39 -6.09 -3.36
C HIS A 186 -16.61 -4.80 -3.62
N ARG A 187 -16.84 -4.16 -4.78
CA ARG A 187 -16.14 -2.93 -5.22
C ARG A 187 -16.23 -1.75 -4.26
N PHE A 188 -17.28 -1.69 -3.43
CA PHE A 188 -17.48 -0.62 -2.44
C PHE A 188 -17.29 -1.12 -1.01
N ALA A 189 -17.79 -2.32 -0.71
CA ALA A 189 -17.82 -2.81 0.67
C ALA A 189 -16.44 -3.31 1.12
N SER A 190 -15.57 -3.71 0.18
CA SER A 190 -14.18 -4.06 0.49
C SER A 190 -13.44 -2.91 1.18
N HIS A 191 -13.68 -1.67 0.76
CA HIS A 191 -13.12 -0.49 1.43
C HIS A 191 -13.66 -0.30 2.85
N CYS A 192 -14.95 -0.59 3.08
CA CYS A 192 -15.52 -0.61 4.42
C CYS A 192 -14.85 -1.68 5.29
N CYS A 193 -14.60 -2.88 4.75
CA CYS A 193 -13.84 -3.93 5.46
C CYS A 193 -12.41 -3.49 5.78
N GLU A 194 -11.69 -2.89 4.82
CA GLU A 194 -10.33 -2.37 5.05
C GLU A 194 -10.32 -1.40 6.24
N MET A 195 -11.26 -0.45 6.26
CA MET A 195 -11.34 0.56 7.30
C MET A 195 -11.78 -0.04 8.64
N LEU A 196 -12.73 -0.98 8.61
CA LEU A 196 -13.18 -1.69 9.79
C LEU A 196 -12.02 -2.44 10.43
N PHE A 197 -11.23 -3.18 9.65
CA PHE A 197 -10.08 -3.93 10.17
C PHE A 197 -9.02 -3.01 10.76
N GLN A 198 -8.63 -1.96 10.03
CA GLN A 198 -7.63 -0.99 10.50
C GLN A 198 -8.04 -0.34 11.82
N ARG A 199 -9.30 0.06 11.96
CA ARG A 199 -9.78 0.66 13.20
C ARG A 199 -9.89 -0.36 14.33
N SER A 200 -10.31 -1.58 14.01
CA SER A 200 -10.60 -2.61 15.00
C SER A 200 -9.35 -3.24 15.59
N VAL A 201 -8.24 -3.33 14.85
CA VAL A 201 -7.00 -3.88 15.43
C VAL A 201 -6.54 -3.01 16.61
N TRP A 202 -6.72 -1.69 16.54
CA TRP A 202 -6.39 -0.79 17.65
C TRP A 202 -7.25 -1.02 18.89
N ILE A 203 -8.52 -1.34 18.70
CA ILE A 203 -9.40 -1.72 19.81
C ILE A 203 -8.92 -3.03 20.41
N ALA A 204 -8.59 -4.02 19.57
CA ALA A 204 -8.01 -5.27 20.05
C ALA A 204 -6.69 -5.04 20.81
N SER A 205 -5.85 -4.09 20.40
CA SER A 205 -4.64 -3.70 21.14
C SER A 205 -4.97 -3.10 22.51
N LYS A 206 -5.93 -2.19 22.58
CA LYS A 206 -6.35 -1.55 23.83
C LYS A 206 -7.00 -2.53 24.80
N GLU A 207 -7.78 -3.47 24.29
CA GLU A 207 -8.38 -4.55 25.10
C GLU A 207 -7.34 -5.45 25.79
N MET A 208 -6.06 -5.38 25.41
CA MET A 208 -4.97 -6.08 26.09
C MET A 208 -4.46 -5.36 27.34
N GLU A 209 -4.81 -4.08 27.54
CA GLU A 209 -4.37 -3.28 28.68
C GLU A 209 -5.17 -3.70 29.94
N ASP A 210 -4.46 -3.94 31.06
CA ASP A 210 -5.07 -4.45 32.30
C ASP A 210 -6.13 -3.50 32.89
N ASP A 211 -6.02 -2.20 32.61
CA ASP A 211 -6.91 -1.13 33.06
C ASP A 211 -7.92 -0.69 31.99
N TYR A 212 -8.05 -1.43 30.90
CA TYR A 212 -9.01 -1.12 29.84
C TYR A 212 -10.45 -1.20 30.37
N VAL A 213 -11.14 -0.06 30.31
CA VAL A 213 -12.58 0.04 30.52
C VAL A 213 -13.20 0.67 29.29
N ASP A 214 -14.19 0.01 28.72
CA ASP A 214 -14.98 0.58 27.63
C ASP A 214 -16.05 1.51 28.22
N ASP A 215 -15.71 2.79 28.37
CA ASP A 215 -16.63 3.84 28.85
C ASP A 215 -17.85 4.05 27.91
N THR A 216 -17.86 3.41 26.74
CA THR A 216 -18.96 3.43 25.76
C THR A 216 -19.80 2.15 25.76
N ALA A 217 -19.53 1.23 26.69
CA ALA A 217 -20.27 -0.02 26.81
C ALA A 217 -21.77 0.23 27.02
N THR A 218 -22.58 -0.43 26.21
CA THR A 218 -24.04 -0.47 26.36
C THR A 218 -24.45 -1.71 27.17
N ASP A 219 -25.75 -1.89 27.43
CA ASP A 219 -26.29 -3.13 28.03
C ASP A 219 -26.10 -4.37 27.12
N GLU A 220 -25.64 -4.18 25.88
CA GLU A 220 -25.37 -5.25 24.94
C GLU A 220 -24.01 -5.90 25.21
N LEU A 221 -24.02 -7.23 25.35
CA LEU A 221 -22.81 -8.01 25.54
C LEU A 221 -22.16 -8.31 24.19
N PHE A 222 -20.99 -7.73 23.96
CA PHE A 222 -20.17 -8.02 22.79
C PHE A 222 -19.04 -8.99 23.12
N ALA A 223 -18.67 -9.82 22.14
CA ALA A 223 -17.39 -10.54 22.19
C ALA A 223 -16.22 -9.54 22.14
N SER A 224 -15.03 -9.97 22.60
CA SER A 224 -13.81 -9.18 22.42
C SER A 224 -13.54 -8.95 20.93
N MET A 225 -12.88 -7.84 20.61
CA MET A 225 -12.50 -7.54 19.23
C MET A 225 -11.57 -8.62 18.67
N GLU A 226 -10.69 -9.17 19.51
CA GLU A 226 -9.88 -10.36 19.20
C GLU A 226 -10.75 -11.54 18.72
N SER A 227 -11.81 -11.87 19.46
CA SER A 227 -12.70 -12.99 19.12
C SER A 227 -13.44 -12.76 17.80
N LEU A 228 -13.86 -11.51 17.54
CA LEU A 228 -14.53 -11.13 16.29
C LEU A 228 -13.61 -11.30 15.08
N PHE A 229 -12.34 -10.89 15.19
CA PHE A 229 -11.34 -11.15 14.16
C PHE A 229 -11.17 -12.66 13.91
N LEU A 230 -10.96 -13.45 14.97
CA LEU A 230 -10.76 -14.90 14.82
C LEU A 230 -11.95 -15.59 14.14
N HIS A 231 -13.17 -15.16 14.45
CA HIS A 231 -14.37 -15.70 13.80
C HIS A 231 -14.43 -15.36 12.31
N MET A 232 -14.17 -14.11 11.94
CA MET A 232 -14.10 -13.69 10.54
C MET A 232 -12.98 -14.40 9.77
N LEU A 233 -11.83 -14.64 10.39
CA LEU A 233 -10.75 -15.41 9.76
C LEU A 233 -11.18 -16.84 9.41
N ASN A 234 -11.93 -17.50 10.30
CA ASN A 234 -12.49 -18.82 10.03
C ASN A 234 -13.53 -18.80 8.89
N GLU A 235 -14.28 -17.70 8.74
CA GLU A 235 -15.22 -17.49 7.61
C GLU A 235 -14.48 -17.41 6.27
N LEU A 236 -13.36 -16.67 6.21
CA LEU A 236 -12.58 -16.48 4.99
C LEU A 236 -11.69 -17.67 4.63
N GLU A 237 -11.25 -18.45 5.61
CA GLU A 237 -10.25 -19.52 5.45
C GLU A 237 -10.51 -20.47 4.27
N PRO A 238 -11.73 -20.99 4.05
CA PRO A 238 -12.02 -21.91 2.96
C PRO A 238 -11.81 -21.32 1.55
N GLN A 239 -11.86 -19.99 1.41
CA GLN A 239 -11.80 -19.30 0.12
C GLN A 239 -10.48 -18.53 -0.09
N LEU A 240 -9.55 -18.56 0.88
CA LEU A 240 -8.32 -17.75 0.85
C LEU A 240 -7.55 -17.84 -0.48
N LYS A 241 -7.43 -19.03 -1.05
CA LYS A 241 -6.74 -19.24 -2.33
C LYS A 241 -7.38 -18.42 -3.46
N HIS A 242 -8.70 -18.38 -3.54
CA HIS A 242 -9.44 -17.59 -4.51
C HIS A 242 -9.31 -16.09 -4.21
N LEU A 243 -9.45 -15.70 -2.94
CA LEU A 243 -9.35 -14.30 -2.51
C LEU A 243 -7.97 -13.69 -2.80
N CYS A 244 -6.89 -14.47 -2.81
CA CYS A 244 -5.54 -14.01 -3.12
C CYS A 244 -5.41 -13.44 -4.55
N THR A 245 -6.29 -13.86 -5.47
CA THR A 245 -6.30 -13.44 -6.88
C THR A 245 -7.52 -12.63 -7.28
N ASP A 246 -8.47 -12.43 -6.35
CA ASP A 246 -9.65 -11.60 -6.60
C ASP A 246 -9.28 -10.11 -6.69
N ARG A 247 -9.96 -9.39 -7.59
CA ARG A 247 -9.64 -7.99 -7.91
C ARG A 247 -9.86 -7.02 -6.74
N PHE A 248 -10.74 -7.35 -5.79
CA PHE A 248 -11.01 -6.52 -4.62
C PHE A 248 -10.47 -7.18 -3.35
N ALA A 249 -10.79 -8.45 -3.12
CA ALA A 249 -10.45 -9.14 -1.89
C ALA A 249 -8.94 -9.35 -1.72
N SER A 250 -8.15 -9.42 -2.81
CA SER A 250 -6.70 -9.50 -2.69
C SER A 250 -6.11 -8.32 -1.93
N HIS A 251 -6.68 -7.12 -2.05
CA HIS A 251 -6.27 -5.95 -1.25
C HIS A 251 -6.57 -6.15 0.24
N ILE A 252 -7.74 -6.72 0.53
CA ILE A 252 -8.19 -7.01 1.89
C ILE A 252 -7.31 -8.06 2.55
N ILE A 253 -7.01 -9.17 1.86
CA ILE A 253 -6.14 -10.21 2.38
C ILE A 253 -4.73 -9.68 2.66
N ARG A 254 -4.15 -8.90 1.74
CA ARG A 254 -2.83 -8.27 1.94
C ARG A 254 -2.81 -7.35 3.16
N GLY A 255 -3.80 -6.45 3.26
CA GLY A 255 -3.93 -5.54 4.40
C GLY A 255 -4.11 -6.27 5.72
N LEU A 256 -5.03 -7.25 5.75
CA LEU A 256 -5.35 -8.04 6.94
C LEU A 256 -4.13 -8.83 7.44
N LEU A 257 -3.40 -9.51 6.56
CA LEU A 257 -2.23 -10.29 6.94
C LEU A 257 -1.10 -9.42 7.53
N LEU A 258 -0.86 -8.23 6.96
CA LEU A 258 0.11 -7.28 7.49
C LEU A 258 -0.34 -6.73 8.84
N LEU A 259 -1.60 -6.33 8.93
CA LEU A 259 -2.21 -5.74 10.13
C LEU A 259 -2.14 -6.71 11.32
N LEU A 260 -2.57 -7.95 11.13
CA LEU A 260 -2.55 -8.99 12.17
C LEU A 260 -1.13 -9.45 12.53
N SER A 261 -0.14 -9.17 11.67
CA SER A 261 1.29 -9.39 11.96
C SER A 261 1.94 -8.19 12.67
N GLY A 262 1.16 -7.19 13.11
CA GLY A 262 1.65 -5.98 13.77
C GLY A 262 2.43 -5.04 12.84
N GLN A 263 2.32 -5.24 11.53
CA GLN A 263 2.96 -4.38 10.53
C GLN A 263 2.01 -3.25 10.15
N THR A 264 2.56 -2.04 10.05
CA THR A 264 1.81 -0.88 9.57
C THR A 264 1.38 -1.10 8.13
N VAL A 265 0.09 -0.91 7.86
CA VAL A 265 -0.42 -0.81 6.49
C VAL A 265 -0.16 0.60 5.96
N SER A 266 1.10 1.04 6.00
CA SER A 266 1.47 2.36 5.47
C SER A 266 1.56 2.28 3.95
N SER A 267 0.81 3.15 3.26
CA SER A 267 0.89 3.58 1.85
C SER A 267 1.92 2.86 0.96
N SER A 268 1.79 1.54 0.82
CA SER A 268 2.57 0.77 -0.13
C SER A 268 1.65 0.44 -1.29
N ASP A 269 2.18 0.55 -2.50
CA ASP A 269 1.49 0.12 -3.74
C ASP A 269 0.97 -1.33 -3.65
N LEU A 270 1.53 -2.12 -2.71
CA LEU A 270 1.11 -3.48 -2.42
C LEU A 270 -0.19 -3.60 -1.63
N VAL A 271 -0.70 -2.56 -0.99
CA VAL A 271 -1.96 -2.66 -0.23
C VAL A 271 -3.00 -1.67 -0.74
N GLN A 272 -2.56 -0.46 -1.12
CA GLN A 272 -3.46 0.60 -1.55
C GLN A 272 -3.22 0.96 -3.02
N SER A 273 -4.31 1.23 -3.75
CA SER A 273 -4.24 1.78 -5.10
C SER A 273 -3.58 3.16 -5.06
N ARG A 274 -2.69 3.46 -6.01
CA ARG A 274 -2.05 4.78 -6.20
C ARG A 274 -3.05 5.93 -6.35
N LYS A 275 -4.29 5.63 -6.72
CA LYS A 275 -5.40 6.59 -6.88
C LYS A 275 -6.37 6.60 -5.69
N LYS A 276 -6.02 5.99 -4.54
CA LYS A 276 -6.90 6.00 -3.38
C LYS A 276 -7.07 7.44 -2.89
N GLU A 277 -8.28 7.98 -3.07
CA GLU A 277 -8.69 9.23 -2.44
C GLU A 277 -8.59 9.08 -0.93
N LYS A 278 -7.86 10.00 -0.29
CA LYS A 278 -7.73 10.02 1.16
C LYS A 278 -9.05 10.48 1.76
N ILE A 279 -9.58 9.71 2.71
CA ILE A 279 -10.70 10.14 3.53
C ILE A 279 -10.19 11.28 4.42
N THR A 280 -10.74 12.47 4.23
CA THR A 280 -10.43 13.61 5.09
C THR A 280 -11.30 13.49 6.32
N LEU A 281 -10.67 13.22 7.47
CA LEU A 281 -11.39 13.23 8.74
C LEU A 281 -11.49 14.67 9.27
N PRO A 282 -12.59 14.97 9.97
CA PRO A 282 -12.68 16.09 10.90
C PRO A 282 -11.43 16.36 11.73
N SER A 283 -10.93 17.61 11.77
CA SER A 283 -9.80 18.01 12.64
C SER A 283 -10.09 17.85 14.14
N ASN A 284 -11.37 17.74 14.52
CA ASN A 284 -11.83 17.60 15.91
C ASN A 284 -12.03 16.13 16.34
N VAL A 285 -11.96 15.19 15.40
CA VAL A 285 -11.90 13.76 15.73
C VAL A 285 -10.44 13.46 16.03
N ALA A 286 -10.15 13.01 17.25
CA ALA A 286 -8.82 12.53 17.59
C ALA A 286 -8.44 11.50 16.51
N PRO A 287 -7.43 11.77 15.66
CA PRO A 287 -7.01 10.78 14.70
C PRO A 287 -6.71 9.52 15.50
N GLY A 288 -7.29 8.39 15.10
CA GLY A 288 -6.71 7.12 15.51
C GLY A 288 -5.20 7.23 15.23
N PRO A 289 -4.33 6.81 16.16
CA PRO A 289 -2.90 7.05 16.05
C PRO A 289 -2.43 6.76 14.62
N GLU A 290 -1.73 7.72 14.00
CA GLU A 290 -1.20 7.56 12.64
C GLU A 290 -0.51 6.20 12.55
N LEU A 291 -0.88 5.42 11.53
CA LEU A 291 -0.40 4.05 11.30
C LEU A 291 1.09 4.03 10.87
N THR A 292 1.94 4.78 11.57
CA THR A 292 3.38 4.90 11.38
C THR A 292 4.17 4.09 12.40
N GLU A 293 3.54 3.65 13.50
CA GLU A 293 4.18 2.83 14.53
C GLU A 293 3.71 1.38 14.49
N LYS A 294 4.61 0.44 14.85
CA LYS A 294 4.26 -0.98 14.96
C LYS A 294 3.13 -1.15 15.97
N ILE A 295 2.04 -1.76 15.54
CA ILE A 295 0.86 -1.99 16.37
C ILE A 295 1.11 -3.22 17.24
N LEU A 296 0.89 -3.11 18.55
CA LEU A 296 0.86 -4.28 19.43
C LEU A 296 -0.42 -5.06 19.13
N VAL A 297 -0.30 -6.31 18.73
CA VAL A 297 -1.46 -7.14 18.35
C VAL A 297 -1.52 -8.35 19.30
N PRO A 298 -2.72 -8.80 19.74
CA PRO A 298 -2.88 -10.02 20.52
C PRO A 298 -2.16 -11.21 19.88
N GLN A 299 -1.50 -12.03 20.69
CA GLN A 299 -0.68 -13.14 20.19
C GLN A 299 -1.50 -14.15 19.36
N SER A 300 -2.76 -14.38 19.74
CA SER A 300 -3.69 -15.25 19.01
C SER A 300 -3.95 -14.78 17.57
N LEU A 301 -4.00 -13.47 17.32
CA LEU A 301 -4.17 -12.89 15.99
C LEU A 301 -2.90 -13.02 15.16
N HIS A 302 -1.73 -12.80 15.79
CA HIS A 302 -0.44 -13.04 15.14
C HIS A 302 -0.26 -14.51 14.74
N ASP A 303 -0.70 -15.43 15.61
CA ASP A 303 -0.70 -16.87 15.37
C ASP A 303 -1.70 -17.24 14.28
N ALA A 304 -2.89 -16.63 14.27
CA ALA A 304 -3.89 -16.82 13.22
C ALA A 304 -3.36 -16.37 11.84
N ALA A 305 -2.67 -15.23 11.75
CA ALA A 305 -2.01 -14.81 10.51
C ALA A 305 -0.96 -15.84 10.05
N GLY A 306 -0.24 -16.45 11.00
CA GLY A 306 0.69 -17.56 10.71
C GLY A 306 0.00 -18.81 10.18
N ARG A 307 -1.15 -19.18 10.77
CA ARG A 307 -1.98 -20.30 10.29
C ARG A 307 -2.51 -20.06 8.89
N ILE A 308 -3.02 -18.86 8.61
CA ILE A 308 -3.53 -18.47 7.29
C ILE A 308 -2.42 -18.51 6.24
N LEU A 309 -1.24 -17.97 6.56
CA LEU A 309 -0.07 -18.05 5.70
C LEU A 309 0.27 -19.52 5.38
N ALA A 310 0.32 -20.37 6.39
CA ALA A 310 0.61 -21.79 6.22
C ALA A 310 -0.46 -22.52 5.39
N ALA A 311 -1.75 -22.30 5.66
CA ALA A 311 -2.87 -22.89 4.94
C ALA A 311 -2.93 -22.44 3.47
N THR A 312 -2.72 -21.14 3.22
CA THR A 312 -2.71 -20.58 1.86
C THR A 312 -1.54 -21.14 1.05
N THR A 313 -0.32 -21.15 1.61
CA THR A 313 0.87 -21.65 0.92
C THR A 313 0.92 -23.18 0.80
N GLY A 314 0.31 -23.90 1.75
CA GLY A 314 0.20 -25.36 1.75
C GLY A 314 -0.84 -25.89 0.77
N SER A 315 -1.95 -25.16 0.57
CA SER A 315 -3.02 -25.55 -0.37
C SER A 315 -2.71 -25.29 -1.84
N MET A 316 -1.66 -24.51 -2.14
CA MET A 316 -1.25 -24.20 -3.51
C MET A 316 -0.10 -25.11 -3.98
N SER A 317 -0.23 -25.64 -5.19
CA SER A 317 0.86 -26.36 -5.86
C SER A 317 2.01 -25.41 -6.24
N THR A 318 3.17 -25.98 -6.57
CA THR A 318 4.31 -25.19 -7.07
C THR A 318 3.95 -24.44 -8.35
N GLU A 319 3.20 -25.08 -9.25
CA GLU A 319 2.74 -24.52 -10.52
C GLU A 319 1.78 -23.35 -10.30
N GLU A 320 0.86 -23.49 -9.34
CA GLU A 320 -0.10 -22.43 -9.00
C GLU A 320 0.60 -21.21 -8.41
N ILE A 321 1.57 -21.42 -7.50
CA ILE A 321 2.40 -20.34 -6.95
C ILE A 321 3.20 -19.63 -8.03
N ARG A 322 3.79 -20.39 -8.96
CA ARG A 322 4.56 -19.84 -10.09
C ARG A 322 3.68 -19.08 -11.06
N SER A 323 2.47 -19.56 -11.34
CA SER A 323 1.47 -18.83 -12.12
C SER A 323 1.09 -17.50 -11.43
N MET A 324 0.84 -17.55 -10.12
CA MET A 324 0.48 -16.36 -9.34
C MET A 324 1.60 -15.31 -9.27
N ALA A 325 2.86 -15.74 -9.31
CA ALA A 325 4.04 -14.86 -9.23
C ALA A 325 4.14 -13.84 -10.38
N VAL A 326 3.56 -14.14 -11.54
CA VAL A 326 3.51 -13.26 -12.72
C VAL A 326 2.11 -12.69 -12.98
N HIS A 327 1.14 -13.02 -12.12
CA HIS A 327 -0.23 -12.51 -12.24
C HIS A 327 -0.34 -11.10 -11.65
N GLN A 328 -0.93 -10.15 -12.38
CA GLN A 328 -1.01 -8.73 -11.98
C GLN A 328 -1.68 -8.50 -10.62
N ILE A 329 -2.72 -9.29 -10.32
CA ILE A 329 -3.46 -9.18 -9.04
C ILE A 329 -2.84 -10.09 -7.97
N GLY A 330 -2.34 -11.26 -8.38
CA GLY A 330 -1.89 -12.31 -7.46
C GLY A 330 -0.47 -12.10 -6.95
N SER A 331 0.42 -11.57 -7.78
CA SER A 331 1.83 -11.34 -7.45
C SER A 331 2.01 -10.39 -6.26
N PRO A 332 1.28 -9.27 -6.15
CA PRO A 332 1.30 -8.44 -4.94
C PRO A 332 0.91 -9.22 -3.67
N THR A 333 -0.07 -10.13 -3.75
CA THR A 333 -0.43 -10.97 -2.61
C THR A 333 0.70 -11.92 -2.25
N LEU A 334 1.34 -12.52 -3.26
CA LEU A 334 2.50 -13.38 -3.06
C LEU A 334 3.69 -12.64 -2.45
N GLN A 335 3.88 -11.36 -2.78
CA GLN A 335 4.91 -10.51 -2.18
C GLN A 335 4.68 -10.33 -0.67
N VAL A 336 3.44 -10.11 -0.24
CA VAL A 336 3.09 -10.03 1.19
C VAL A 336 3.29 -11.38 1.88
N LEU A 337 2.82 -12.49 1.28
CA LEU A 337 3.03 -13.83 1.82
C LEU A 337 4.53 -14.15 1.99
N MET A 338 5.34 -13.78 1.00
CA MET A 338 6.80 -13.95 1.05
C MET A 338 7.44 -13.10 2.14
N GLN A 339 7.06 -11.82 2.25
CA GLN A 339 7.54 -10.93 3.30
C GLN A 339 7.24 -11.49 4.69
N LEU A 340 6.03 -12.02 4.88
CA LEU A 340 5.62 -12.61 6.14
C LEU A 340 6.38 -13.91 6.43
N GLU A 341 6.52 -14.83 5.47
CA GLU A 341 7.30 -16.06 5.63
C GLU A 341 8.75 -15.75 6.01
N MET A 342 9.38 -14.80 5.31
CA MET A 342 10.76 -14.38 5.59
C MET A 342 10.90 -13.62 6.91
N GLY A 343 9.85 -12.93 7.37
CA GLY A 343 9.83 -12.20 8.63
C GLY A 343 9.70 -13.08 9.88
N ARG A 344 9.31 -14.35 9.73
CA ARG A 344 9.15 -15.30 10.86
C ARG A 344 10.47 -15.61 11.57
N SER A 345 10.40 -16.14 12.79
CA SER A 345 11.60 -16.53 13.53
C SER A 345 12.40 -17.62 12.80
N SER A 346 13.70 -17.70 13.06
CA SER A 346 14.52 -18.76 12.45
C SER A 346 14.03 -20.17 12.79
N ARG A 347 13.35 -20.36 13.93
CA ARG A 347 12.79 -21.66 14.34
C ARG A 347 11.58 -22.02 13.48
N GLU A 348 10.65 -21.08 13.30
CA GLU A 348 9.47 -21.28 12.46
C GLU A 348 9.84 -21.55 11.00
N ARG A 349 10.80 -20.79 10.45
CA ARG A 349 11.26 -21.00 9.06
C ARG A 349 11.84 -22.39 8.85
N LYS A 350 12.63 -22.91 9.79
CA LYS A 350 13.16 -24.28 9.74
C LYS A 350 12.05 -25.33 9.83
N ALA A 351 11.09 -25.14 10.75
CA ALA A 351 9.97 -26.05 10.89
C ALA A 351 9.14 -26.14 9.59
N LYS A 352 8.89 -25.00 8.92
CA LYS A 352 8.20 -25.00 7.63
C LYS A 352 9.05 -25.61 6.50
N ALA A 353 10.36 -25.36 6.49
CA ALA A 353 11.26 -25.97 5.52
C ALA A 353 11.34 -27.50 5.61
N ALA A 354 11.29 -28.04 6.83
CA ALA A 354 11.23 -29.48 7.07
C ALA A 354 9.84 -30.10 6.82
N SER A 355 8.81 -29.28 6.58
CA SER A 355 7.46 -29.76 6.30
C SER A 355 7.34 -30.32 4.88
N LYS A 356 6.42 -31.26 4.66
CA LYS A 356 6.15 -31.83 3.33
C LYS A 356 5.74 -30.78 2.28
N GLU A 357 5.15 -29.68 2.73
CA GLU A 357 4.69 -28.59 1.86
C GLU A 357 5.84 -27.70 1.37
N GLY A 358 6.98 -27.72 2.07
CA GLY A 358 8.12 -26.84 1.82
C GLY A 358 7.84 -25.37 2.12
N THR A 359 8.78 -24.51 1.73
CA THR A 359 8.66 -23.05 1.84
C THR A 359 8.22 -22.42 0.53
N LEU A 360 7.57 -21.27 0.60
CA LEU A 360 7.27 -20.47 -0.58
C LEU A 360 8.55 -20.10 -1.34
N LEU A 361 9.61 -19.76 -0.61
CA LEU A 361 10.93 -19.50 -1.20
C LEU A 361 11.46 -20.71 -1.98
N GLY A 362 11.36 -21.91 -1.42
CA GLY A 362 11.79 -23.14 -2.07
C GLY A 362 10.99 -23.44 -3.34
N LYS A 363 9.65 -23.28 -3.31
CA LYS A 363 8.79 -23.49 -4.49
C LYS A 363 9.15 -22.55 -5.66
N LEU A 364 9.51 -21.30 -5.35
CA LEU A 364 9.87 -20.29 -6.35
C LEU A 364 11.32 -20.42 -6.87
N THR A 365 12.27 -20.72 -5.98
CA THR A 365 13.71 -20.65 -6.31
C THR A 365 14.35 -22.01 -6.52
N GLY A 366 13.74 -23.09 -6.05
CA GLY A 366 14.37 -24.41 -5.98
C GLY A 366 15.48 -24.51 -4.92
N ILE A 367 15.79 -23.44 -4.17
CA ILE A 367 16.84 -23.49 -3.15
C ILE A 367 16.24 -23.98 -1.83
N SER A 368 16.72 -25.13 -1.37
CA SER A 368 16.42 -25.63 -0.02
C SER A 368 17.14 -24.79 1.05
N THR A 369 16.39 -24.40 2.08
CA THR A 369 16.93 -23.73 3.27
C THR A 369 17.65 -24.71 4.20
N GLU A 370 17.31 -26.00 4.10
CA GLU A 370 18.01 -27.10 4.77
C GLU A 370 19.16 -27.55 3.86
N ASP A 371 20.32 -27.77 4.47
CA ASP A 371 21.58 -28.28 3.90
C ASP A 371 22.60 -27.28 3.31
N GLU A 372 23.81 -27.39 3.86
CA GLU A 372 25.09 -27.06 3.22
C GLU A 372 25.80 -28.33 2.68
N LYS A 373 25.20 -29.52 2.86
CA LYS A 373 25.90 -30.81 2.65
C LYS A 373 25.15 -31.87 1.84
N SER A 374 23.89 -31.66 1.45
CA SER A 374 23.14 -32.64 0.64
C SER A 374 22.53 -31.97 -0.59
N SER A 375 22.93 -32.49 -1.75
CA SER A 375 22.39 -32.23 -3.10
C SER A 375 22.52 -30.81 -3.64
N GLU A 376 23.21 -30.72 -4.78
CA GLU A 376 23.02 -29.65 -5.76
C GLU A 376 21.55 -29.64 -6.18
N SER A 377 20.70 -28.97 -5.41
CA SER A 377 19.37 -28.64 -5.90
C SER A 377 19.57 -27.61 -6.99
N GLU A 378 19.30 -28.01 -8.23
CA GLU A 378 19.46 -27.12 -9.37
C GLU A 378 18.58 -25.88 -9.17
N PRO A 379 19.17 -24.67 -9.19
CA PRO A 379 18.41 -23.43 -9.08
C PRO A 379 17.31 -23.41 -10.13
N SER A 380 16.09 -23.07 -9.70
CA SER A 380 14.94 -23.12 -10.60
C SER A 380 15.15 -22.18 -11.79
N SER A 381 14.97 -22.70 -13.01
CA SER A 381 14.88 -21.89 -14.22
C SER A 381 13.75 -20.85 -14.14
N PHE A 382 12.71 -21.14 -13.34
CA PHE A 382 11.60 -20.21 -13.12
C PHE A 382 12.03 -18.90 -12.48
N PHE A 383 12.85 -18.94 -11.43
CA PHE A 383 13.30 -17.70 -10.77
C PHE A 383 14.16 -16.85 -11.70
N ASN A 384 14.96 -17.47 -12.57
CA ASN A 384 15.67 -16.73 -13.63
C ASN A 384 14.70 -16.01 -14.56
N ASN A 385 13.59 -16.64 -14.94
CA ASN A 385 12.58 -16.02 -15.80
C ASN A 385 11.86 -14.86 -15.10
N LEU A 386 11.62 -14.94 -13.78
CA LEU A 386 11.02 -13.85 -13.01
C LEU A 386 11.80 -12.54 -13.11
N LEU A 387 13.15 -12.61 -13.20
CA LEU A 387 13.99 -11.40 -13.28
C LEU A 387 13.70 -10.57 -14.52
N TYR A 388 13.19 -11.18 -15.58
CA TYR A 388 12.90 -10.53 -16.86
C TYR A 388 11.42 -10.22 -17.06
N ASP A 389 10.55 -10.68 -16.16
CA ASP A 389 9.11 -10.44 -16.21
C ASP A 389 8.74 -9.12 -15.49
N PRO A 390 8.00 -8.19 -16.13
CA PRO A 390 7.64 -6.92 -15.52
C PRO A 390 6.90 -7.04 -14.18
N VAL A 391 6.11 -8.10 -13.98
CA VAL A 391 5.36 -8.34 -12.74
C VAL A 391 6.20 -9.15 -11.75
N GLY A 392 6.80 -10.24 -12.23
CA GLY A 392 7.59 -11.19 -11.47
C GLY A 392 8.86 -10.58 -10.87
N SER A 393 9.43 -9.57 -11.53
CA SER A 393 10.62 -8.88 -11.04
C SER A 393 10.38 -8.12 -9.74
N HIS A 394 9.19 -7.56 -9.53
CA HIS A 394 8.82 -6.97 -8.25
C HIS A 394 8.76 -8.02 -7.13
N LEU A 395 8.33 -9.24 -7.42
CA LEU A 395 8.44 -10.35 -6.45
C LEU A 395 9.91 -10.71 -6.18
N ALA A 396 10.74 -10.78 -7.22
CA ALA A 396 12.17 -11.03 -7.05
C ALA A 396 12.86 -9.93 -6.22
N GLU A 397 12.53 -8.65 -6.43
CA GLU A 397 12.96 -7.54 -5.58
C GLU A 397 12.60 -7.80 -4.11
N LYS A 398 11.33 -8.11 -3.82
CA LYS A 398 10.87 -8.36 -2.44
C LYS A 398 11.54 -9.57 -1.80
N ILE A 399 11.78 -10.63 -2.56
CA ILE A 399 12.55 -11.80 -2.11
C ILE A 399 13.94 -11.36 -1.67
N MET A 400 14.66 -10.59 -2.50
CA MET A 400 16.03 -10.17 -2.19
C MET A 400 16.08 -9.18 -1.02
N VAL A 401 15.13 -8.25 -0.93
CA VAL A 401 15.03 -7.29 0.18
C VAL A 401 14.76 -8.00 1.52
N ASN A 402 13.82 -8.94 1.55
CA ASN A 402 13.36 -9.58 2.79
C ASN A 402 14.18 -10.81 3.20
N ALA A 403 14.96 -11.42 2.29
CA ALA A 403 15.72 -12.63 2.60
C ALA A 403 16.67 -12.45 3.80
N PRO A 404 16.68 -13.33 4.80
CA PRO A 404 17.68 -13.26 5.86
C PRO A 404 19.09 -13.48 5.30
N LYS A 405 20.12 -13.08 6.06
CA LYS A 405 21.52 -13.01 5.56
C LYS A 405 22.01 -14.31 4.90
N LYS A 406 21.63 -15.48 5.42
CA LYS A 406 22.08 -16.78 4.88
C LYS A 406 21.42 -17.08 3.53
N GLU A 407 20.10 -16.93 3.48
CA GLU A 407 19.27 -17.14 2.29
C GLU A 407 19.64 -16.13 1.19
N PHE A 408 19.87 -14.86 1.54
CA PHE A 408 20.35 -13.84 0.61
C PHE A 408 21.67 -14.24 -0.05
N LYS A 409 22.66 -14.73 0.72
CA LYS A 409 23.95 -15.17 0.17
C LYS A 409 23.79 -16.38 -0.76
N LYS A 410 22.94 -17.34 -0.42
CA LYS A 410 22.60 -18.49 -1.28
C LYS A 410 21.98 -18.02 -2.60
N LEU A 411 20.97 -17.15 -2.54
CA LEU A 411 20.29 -16.58 -3.71
C LEU A 411 21.25 -15.77 -4.59
N TYR A 412 22.05 -14.88 -3.99
CA TYR A 412 23.04 -14.08 -4.71
C TYR A 412 24.02 -14.97 -5.48
N LYS A 413 24.60 -15.97 -4.80
CA LYS A 413 25.55 -16.90 -5.43
C LYS A 413 24.91 -17.70 -6.56
N ALA A 414 23.66 -18.14 -6.39
CA ALA A 414 22.98 -19.00 -7.36
C ALA A 414 22.50 -18.27 -8.62
N PHE A 415 21.99 -17.04 -8.48
CA PHE A 415 21.26 -16.36 -9.56
C PHE A 415 21.93 -15.09 -10.08
N PHE A 416 22.84 -14.47 -9.32
CA PHE A 416 23.32 -13.11 -9.61
C PHE A 416 24.84 -13.04 -9.80
N LYS A 417 25.63 -13.70 -8.94
CA LYS A 417 27.10 -13.69 -9.02
C LYS A 417 27.56 -14.22 -10.38
N GLY A 418 28.50 -13.54 -11.02
CA GLY A 418 29.03 -13.87 -12.35
C GLY A 418 28.16 -13.40 -13.53
N ARG A 419 26.98 -12.82 -13.27
CA ARG A 419 26.10 -12.26 -14.31
C ARG A 419 25.42 -10.95 -13.89
N ILE A 420 25.79 -10.35 -12.76
CA ILE A 420 25.10 -9.17 -12.22
C ILE A 420 25.25 -7.96 -13.15
N GLY A 421 26.40 -7.84 -13.83
CA GLY A 421 26.60 -6.84 -14.88
C GLY A 421 25.64 -7.00 -16.07
N SER A 422 25.37 -8.24 -16.50
CA SER A 422 24.40 -8.48 -17.59
C SER A 422 22.98 -8.16 -17.15
N LEU A 423 22.60 -8.55 -15.93
CA LEU A 423 21.29 -8.25 -15.34
C LEU A 423 21.08 -6.75 -15.15
N ALA A 424 22.12 -6.00 -14.80
CA ALA A 424 22.06 -4.55 -14.63
C ALA A 424 21.60 -3.80 -15.89
N ARG A 425 21.88 -4.32 -17.08
CA ARG A 425 21.49 -3.73 -18.38
C ARG A 425 20.05 -3.97 -18.79
N ASN A 426 19.36 -4.88 -18.10
CA ASN A 426 18.00 -5.21 -18.44
C ASN A 426 17.04 -4.22 -17.75
N GLU A 427 16.04 -3.75 -18.48
CA GLU A 427 15.06 -2.77 -17.99
C GLU A 427 14.27 -3.26 -16.78
N THR A 428 14.07 -4.57 -16.68
CA THR A 428 13.33 -5.21 -15.60
C THR A 428 14.27 -5.68 -14.50
N ALA A 429 15.27 -6.51 -14.83
CA ALA A 429 16.18 -7.09 -13.85
C ALA A 429 17.06 -6.03 -13.16
N GLY A 430 17.28 -4.88 -13.81
CA GLY A 430 18.01 -3.75 -13.23
C GLY A 430 17.40 -3.24 -11.92
N PHE A 431 16.08 -3.32 -11.74
CA PHE A 431 15.43 -2.98 -10.46
C PHE A 431 15.80 -3.98 -9.35
N VAL A 432 15.83 -5.28 -9.67
CA VAL A 432 16.29 -6.32 -8.75
C VAL A 432 17.76 -6.10 -8.37
N VAL A 433 18.61 -5.73 -9.34
CA VAL A 433 20.02 -5.43 -9.08
C VAL A 433 20.17 -4.26 -8.11
N GLN A 434 19.39 -3.17 -8.24
CA GLN A 434 19.43 -2.06 -7.29
C GLN A 434 19.17 -2.52 -5.85
N ARG A 435 18.12 -3.33 -5.64
CA ARG A 435 17.78 -3.87 -4.31
C ARG A 435 18.88 -4.78 -3.74
N ILE A 436 19.57 -5.53 -4.60
CA ILE A 436 20.68 -6.39 -4.20
C ILE A 436 21.87 -5.55 -3.75
N LEU A 437 22.27 -4.54 -4.55
CA LEU A 437 23.39 -3.65 -4.26
C LEU A 437 23.23 -2.98 -2.89
N GLU A 438 22.01 -2.52 -2.56
CA GLU A 438 21.66 -1.92 -1.27
C GLU A 438 21.91 -2.84 -0.06
N LYS A 439 22.06 -4.16 -0.28
CA LYS A 439 22.18 -5.18 0.76
C LYS A 439 23.51 -5.94 0.74
N LEU A 440 24.34 -5.75 -0.29
CA LEU A 440 25.64 -6.43 -0.38
C LEU A 440 26.57 -6.02 0.77
N GLU A 441 27.34 -6.98 1.27
CA GLU A 441 28.48 -6.71 2.15
C GLU A 441 29.66 -6.20 1.32
N LYS A 442 30.57 -5.45 1.95
CA LYS A 442 31.70 -4.78 1.28
C LYS A 442 32.43 -5.62 0.23
N HIS A 443 32.87 -6.83 0.58
CA HIS A 443 33.60 -7.69 -0.37
C HIS A 443 32.75 -8.11 -1.57
N MET A 444 31.44 -8.38 -1.37
CA MET A 444 30.53 -8.77 -2.44
C MET A 444 30.21 -7.58 -3.35
N LEU A 445 30.18 -6.38 -2.77
CA LEU A 445 29.99 -5.13 -3.50
C LEU A 445 31.20 -4.81 -4.39
N GLU A 446 32.43 -5.06 -3.91
CA GLU A 446 33.66 -4.93 -4.73
C GLU A 446 33.64 -5.89 -5.93
N GLU A 447 33.24 -7.15 -5.73
CA GLU A 447 33.06 -8.12 -6.83
C GLU A 447 31.97 -7.63 -7.82
N ALA A 448 30.81 -7.21 -7.31
CA ALA A 448 29.71 -6.72 -8.14
C ALA A 448 30.08 -5.46 -8.92
N LEU A 449 30.84 -4.55 -8.32
CA LEU A 449 31.38 -3.35 -8.97
C LEU A 449 32.24 -3.75 -10.17
N GLY A 450 33.16 -4.72 -10.01
CA GLY A 450 33.98 -5.23 -11.10
C GLY A 450 33.16 -5.83 -12.25
N GLU A 451 32.05 -6.51 -11.96
CA GLU A 451 31.15 -7.07 -12.98
C GLU A 451 30.29 -6.01 -13.70
N ILE A 452 29.88 -4.95 -12.99
CA ILE A 452 28.99 -3.89 -13.53
C ILE A 452 29.78 -2.81 -14.28
N LEU A 453 31.01 -2.50 -13.85
CA LEU A 453 31.84 -1.42 -14.38
C LEU A 453 31.97 -1.44 -15.92
N PRO A 454 32.21 -2.59 -16.59
CA PRO A 454 32.24 -2.65 -18.06
C PRO A 454 30.92 -2.28 -18.75
N GLN A 455 29.80 -2.29 -18.04
CA GLN A 455 28.47 -1.99 -18.57
C GLN A 455 28.03 -0.54 -18.32
N VAL A 456 28.75 0.22 -17.47
CA VAL A 456 28.36 1.59 -17.03
C VAL A 456 28.13 2.52 -18.20
N LYS A 457 29.06 2.56 -19.16
CA LYS A 457 28.92 3.40 -20.37
C LYS A 457 27.61 3.10 -21.12
N GLY A 458 27.31 1.82 -21.34
CA GLY A 458 26.08 1.41 -22.01
C GLY A 458 24.81 1.71 -21.21
N LEU A 459 24.87 1.68 -19.88
CA LEU A 459 23.76 2.09 -19.02
C LEU A 459 23.45 3.59 -19.15
N ILE A 460 24.49 4.42 -19.20
CA ILE A 460 24.35 5.88 -19.35
C ILE A 460 23.80 6.21 -20.74
N GLU A 461 24.34 5.62 -21.80
CA GLU A 461 23.86 5.80 -23.17
C GLU A 461 22.38 5.43 -23.34
N ARG A 462 21.89 4.46 -22.55
CA ARG A 462 20.49 4.02 -22.52
C ARG A 462 19.62 4.74 -21.48
N SER A 463 20.15 5.76 -20.81
CA SER A 463 19.46 6.47 -19.72
C SER A 463 19.03 5.60 -18.53
N GLN A 464 19.64 4.42 -18.37
CA GLN A 464 19.42 3.50 -17.24
C GLN A 464 20.34 3.84 -16.05
N VAL A 465 20.30 5.10 -15.63
CA VAL A 465 21.25 5.64 -14.63
C VAL A 465 20.92 5.23 -13.18
N ALA A 466 19.74 4.66 -12.93
CA ALA A 466 19.32 4.26 -11.59
C ALA A 466 20.26 3.21 -10.97
N VAL A 467 20.69 2.20 -11.73
CA VAL A 467 21.63 1.17 -11.26
C VAL A 467 22.99 1.80 -10.94
N VAL A 468 23.48 2.69 -11.80
CA VAL A 468 24.77 3.39 -11.61
C VAL A 468 24.73 4.26 -10.36
N LYS A 469 23.64 5.03 -10.17
CA LYS A 469 23.42 5.83 -8.97
C LYS A 469 23.43 4.96 -7.71
N THR A 470 22.67 3.88 -7.69
CA THR A 470 22.61 2.97 -6.54
C THR A 470 23.98 2.36 -6.24
N LEU A 471 24.73 1.98 -7.28
CA LEU A 471 26.09 1.46 -7.13
C LEU A 471 27.02 2.48 -6.46
N ILE A 472 27.05 3.73 -6.95
CA ILE A 472 27.83 4.83 -6.36
C ILE A 472 27.43 5.06 -4.91
N ASP A 473 26.13 5.18 -4.63
CA ASP A 473 25.60 5.40 -3.28
C ASP A 473 26.04 4.28 -2.32
N CYS A 474 26.01 3.02 -2.76
CA CYS A 474 26.43 1.87 -1.96
C CYS A 474 27.95 1.83 -1.74
N CYS A 475 28.75 2.10 -2.77
CA CYS A 475 30.20 2.17 -2.67
C CYS A 475 30.64 3.26 -1.69
N ALA A 476 30.03 4.45 -1.80
CA ALA A 476 30.29 5.56 -0.89
C ALA A 476 29.93 5.21 0.56
N LYS A 477 28.77 4.60 0.80
CA LYS A 477 28.33 4.17 2.14
C LYS A 477 29.27 3.15 2.79
N GLN A 478 29.89 2.27 2.01
CA GLN A 478 30.73 1.16 2.51
C GLN A 478 32.24 1.41 2.39
N GLY A 479 32.66 2.58 1.90
CA GLY A 479 34.06 2.91 1.67
C GLY A 479 34.73 1.97 0.67
N VAL A 480 34.03 1.65 -0.42
CA VAL A 480 34.56 0.93 -1.58
C VAL A 480 35.04 1.96 -2.60
N GLU A 481 36.26 1.77 -3.09
CA GLU A 481 36.88 2.61 -4.12
C GLU A 481 36.11 2.43 -5.45
N ALA A 482 35.63 3.53 -6.03
CA ALA A 482 34.75 3.52 -7.20
C ALA A 482 35.22 4.48 -8.32
N SER A 483 36.50 4.89 -8.30
CA SER A 483 37.13 5.75 -9.31
C SER A 483 36.94 5.24 -10.73
N GLY A 484 36.99 3.92 -10.91
CA GLY A 484 36.78 3.29 -12.20
C GLY A 484 35.39 3.53 -12.82
N ILE A 485 34.39 3.99 -12.04
CA ILE A 485 33.12 4.46 -12.63
C ILE A 485 33.35 5.77 -13.40
N ALA A 486 34.09 6.72 -12.84
CA ALA A 486 34.38 8.00 -13.48
C ALA A 486 35.29 7.87 -14.70
N GLU A 487 36.16 6.87 -14.72
CA GLU A 487 37.06 6.59 -15.86
C GLU A 487 36.33 6.02 -17.09
N VAL A 488 35.15 5.41 -16.88
CA VAL A 488 34.35 4.76 -17.94
C VAL A 488 33.19 5.65 -18.43
N CYS A 489 32.89 6.73 -17.70
CA CYS A 489 31.95 7.79 -18.10
C CYS A 489 32.66 8.79 -19.03
#